data_AF-A0A388T6W7-F1
#
_entry.id   AF-A0A388T6W7-F1
#
_cell.length_a   1.000
_cell.length_b   1.000
_cell.length_c   1.000
_cell.angle_alpha   90.00
_cell.angle_beta   90.00
_cell.angle_gamma   90.00
#
_symmetry.space_group_name_H-M   'P 1'
#
loop_
_entity.id
_entity.type
_entity.pdbx_description
1 polymer ?
#
loop_
_entity_poly.entity_id
_entity_poly.type
_entity_poly.pdbx_seq_one_letter_code
_entity_poly.pdbx_strand_id
1 'polypeptide(L)'
;MGIRRLIFIILLMPILLSAAVKIPAAAAQEIVAFTLFNYDNLIADSYEVDFSYIGQLTYLLSKATGVNEQEYRKILLSQELRNEAFPPQYMLTLNKKTRALSGYYFVDTDD
;
A
#
# COMPACT_ATOMS: atom_id res chain seq x y z
N MET A 1 12.69 -36.10 -20.09
CA MET A 1 12.03 -34.81 -19.76
C MET A 1 12.89 -34.00 -18.77
N GLY A 2 14.13 -33.62 -19.12
CA GLY A 2 15.16 -33.37 -18.08
C GLY A 2 15.75 -31.96 -17.95
N ILE A 3 15.66 -31.08 -18.96
CA ILE A 3 16.40 -29.80 -18.94
C ILE A 3 15.51 -28.60 -19.24
N ARG A 4 14.53 -28.73 -20.15
CA ARG A 4 13.60 -27.65 -20.51
C ARG A 4 12.72 -27.17 -19.34
N ARG A 5 12.39 -28.05 -18.38
CA ARG A 5 11.63 -27.69 -17.16
C ARG A 5 12.48 -26.95 -16.13
N LEU A 6 13.79 -27.23 -16.07
CA LEU A 6 14.70 -26.58 -15.13
C LEU A 6 14.92 -25.10 -15.47
N ILE A 7 15.02 -24.80 -16.77
CA ILE A 7 15.20 -23.42 -17.27
C ILE A 7 13.97 -22.56 -16.92
N PHE A 8 12.76 -23.11 -17.03
CA PHE A 8 11.51 -22.42 -16.64
C PHE A 8 11.47 -22.06 -15.14
N ILE A 9 12.00 -22.93 -14.28
CA ILE A 9 12.03 -22.70 -12.83
C ILE A 9 13.03 -21.59 -12.46
N ILE A 10 14.19 -21.56 -13.12
CA ILE A 10 15.23 -20.54 -12.89
C ILE A 10 14.77 -19.15 -13.39
N LEU A 11 14.03 -19.10 -14.49
CA LEU A 11 13.51 -17.85 -15.06
C LEU A 11 12.39 -17.20 -14.22
N LEU A 12 11.65 -17.98 -13.42
CA LEU A 12 10.61 -17.49 -12.52
C LEU A 12 11.12 -17.13 -11.12
N MET A 13 12.34 -17.56 -10.78
CA MET A 13 12.95 -17.35 -9.47
C MET A 13 13.15 -15.86 -9.06
N PRO A 14 13.50 -14.91 -9.96
CA PRO A 14 13.68 -13.51 -9.55
C PRO A 14 12.38 -12.81 -9.14
N ILE A 15 11.21 -13.33 -9.53
CA ILE A 15 9.90 -12.79 -9.11
C ILE A 15 9.58 -13.19 -7.66
N LEU A 16 10.09 -14.35 -7.21
CA LEU A 16 9.79 -14.90 -5.88
C LEU A 16 10.68 -14.33 -4.76
N LEU A 17 11.76 -13.62 -5.10
CA LEU A 17 12.80 -13.16 -4.15
C LEU A 17 12.94 -11.64 -4.08
N SER A 18 11.97 -10.88 -4.61
CA SER A 18 11.96 -9.43 -4.44
C SER A 18 11.67 -9.09 -2.98
N ALA A 19 12.73 -8.84 -2.21
CA ALA A 19 12.61 -8.33 -0.84
C ALA A 19 11.82 -7.02 -0.86
N ALA A 20 10.98 -6.82 0.15
CA ALA A 20 10.20 -5.61 0.25
C ALA A 20 11.13 -4.38 0.38
N VAL A 21 10.78 -3.30 -0.32
CA VAL A 21 11.60 -2.08 -0.41
C VAL A 21 10.99 -0.97 0.44
N LYS A 22 11.78 -0.35 1.30
CA LYS A 22 11.32 0.80 2.08
C LYS A 22 11.16 2.02 1.18
N ILE A 23 10.03 2.70 1.27
CA ILE A 23 9.78 3.99 0.63
C ILE A 23 10.78 5.02 1.18
N PRO A 24 11.32 5.94 0.34
CA PRO A 24 12.19 7.01 0.81
C PRO A 24 11.60 7.78 1.99
N ALA A 25 12.44 8.08 2.98
CA ALA A 25 11.99 8.61 4.27
C ALA A 25 11.07 9.84 4.17
N ALA A 26 11.36 10.77 3.26
CA ALA A 26 10.53 11.96 3.05
C ALA A 26 9.09 11.61 2.60
N ALA A 27 8.95 10.71 1.62
CA ALA A 27 7.65 10.27 1.13
C ALA A 27 6.91 9.42 2.17
N ALA A 28 7.63 8.56 2.89
CA ALA A 28 7.05 7.77 3.99
C ALA A 28 6.49 8.67 5.10
N GLN A 29 7.24 9.70 5.51
CA GLN A 29 6.79 10.68 6.51
C GLN A 29 5.56 11.45 6.02
N GLU A 30 5.54 11.87 4.76
CA GLU A 30 4.39 12.58 4.17
C GLU A 30 3.13 11.70 4.17
N ILE A 31 3.24 10.45 3.73
CA ILE A 31 2.13 9.47 3.75
C ILE A 31 1.63 9.25 5.18
N VAL A 32 2.54 9.01 6.12
CA VAL A 32 2.19 8.73 7.52
C VAL A 32 1.54 9.96 8.17
N ALA A 33 2.14 11.13 8.02
CA ALA A 33 1.61 12.36 8.59
C ALA A 33 0.24 12.71 8.00
N PHE A 34 0.10 12.64 6.68
CA PHE A 34 -1.18 12.91 6.01
C PHE A 34 -2.28 11.96 6.50
N THR A 35 -1.97 10.66 6.57
CA THR A 35 -2.96 9.64 6.94
C THR A 35 -3.38 9.79 8.41
N LEU A 36 -2.45 10.01 9.34
CA LEU A 36 -2.80 10.17 10.75
C LEU A 36 -3.52 11.48 11.03
N PHE A 37 -3.13 12.58 10.38
CA PHE A 37 -3.74 13.89 10.58
C PHE A 37 -5.16 13.96 10.00
N ASN A 38 -5.42 13.25 8.89
CA ASN A 38 -6.71 13.28 8.20
C ASN A 38 -7.51 11.98 8.36
N TYR A 39 -7.20 11.16 9.37
CA TYR A 39 -7.80 9.83 9.52
C TYR A 39 -9.34 9.88 9.55
N ASP A 40 -9.93 10.76 10.34
CA ASP A 40 -11.40 10.86 10.45
C ASP A 40 -12.04 11.20 9.09
N ASN A 41 -11.39 12.07 8.32
CA ASN A 41 -11.85 12.44 6.97
C ASN A 41 -11.65 11.28 5.97
N LEU A 42 -10.57 10.51 6.09
CA LEU A 42 -10.36 9.30 5.27
C LEU A 42 -11.43 8.24 5.52
N ILE A 43 -11.87 8.08 6.78
CA ILE A 43 -12.98 7.19 7.12
C ILE A 43 -14.29 7.75 6.56
N ALA A 44 -14.56 9.05 6.73
CA ALA A 44 -15.77 9.71 6.20
C ALA A 44 -15.88 9.59 4.67
N ASP A 45 -14.81 9.93 3.93
CA ASP A 45 -14.72 9.82 2.47
C ASP A 45 -15.14 8.44 1.96
N SER A 46 -14.90 7.39 2.75
CA SER A 46 -15.24 6.03 2.33
C SER A 46 -16.75 5.74 2.26
N TYR A 47 -17.58 6.59 2.84
CA TYR A 47 -19.05 6.51 2.83
C TYR A 47 -19.71 7.64 2.03
N GLU A 48 -18.94 8.62 1.57
CA GLU A 48 -19.42 9.80 0.87
C GLU A 48 -19.20 9.73 -0.64
N VAL A 49 -19.69 10.76 -1.34
CA VAL A 49 -19.49 10.93 -2.80
C VAL A 49 -18.22 11.73 -3.09
N ASP A 50 -17.79 12.58 -2.16
CA ASP A 50 -16.51 13.28 -2.23
C ASP A 50 -15.40 12.38 -1.68
N PHE A 51 -14.30 12.29 -2.41
CA PHE A 51 -13.14 11.45 -2.10
C PHE A 51 -11.86 12.28 -2.05
N SER A 52 -11.93 13.54 -1.63
CA SER A 52 -10.78 14.45 -1.68
C SER A 52 -9.57 13.94 -0.88
N TYR A 53 -9.78 13.40 0.33
CA TYR A 53 -8.71 12.86 1.18
C TYR A 53 -8.24 11.50 0.70
N ILE A 54 -9.17 10.62 0.30
CA ILE A 54 -8.82 9.33 -0.32
C ILE A 54 -8.04 9.55 -1.62
N GLY A 55 -8.42 10.55 -2.41
CA GLY A 55 -7.76 10.92 -3.66
C GLY A 55 -6.35 11.42 -3.42
N GLN A 56 -6.15 12.30 -2.43
CA GLN A 56 -4.81 12.78 -2.07
C GLN A 56 -3.93 11.63 -1.54
N LEU A 57 -4.44 10.76 -0.68
CA LEU A 57 -3.68 9.61 -0.17
C LEU A 57 -3.34 8.62 -1.30
N THR A 58 -4.29 8.41 -2.22
CA THR A 58 -4.08 7.60 -3.42
C THR A 58 -2.92 8.15 -4.28
N TYR A 59 -2.91 9.46 -4.51
CA TYR A 59 -1.84 10.14 -5.24
C TYR A 59 -0.47 9.97 -4.56
N LEU A 60 -0.40 10.18 -3.24
CA LEU A 60 0.85 10.04 -2.48
C LEU A 60 1.41 8.62 -2.57
N LEU A 61 0.55 7.61 -2.40
CA LEU A 61 0.93 6.19 -2.50
C LEU A 61 1.40 5.83 -3.92
N SER A 62 0.63 6.24 -4.93
CA SER A 62 0.95 6.03 -6.36
C SER A 62 2.30 6.64 -6.72
N LYS A 63 2.53 7.90 -6.33
CA LYS A 63 3.79 8.60 -6.57
C LYS A 63 4.99 7.93 -5.89
N ALA A 64 4.79 7.39 -4.69
CA ALA A 64 5.86 6.76 -3.91
C ALA A 64 6.26 5.38 -4.42
N THR A 65 5.33 4.63 -5.03
CA THR A 65 5.56 3.22 -5.43
C THR A 65 5.51 2.97 -6.94
N GLY A 66 5.03 3.94 -7.71
CA GLY A 66 4.80 3.81 -9.16
C GLY A 66 3.58 2.97 -9.53
N VAL A 67 2.79 2.51 -8.56
CA VAL A 67 1.57 1.73 -8.80
C VAL A 67 0.39 2.65 -9.14
N ASN A 68 -0.48 2.19 -10.04
CA ASN A 68 -1.65 2.94 -10.49
C ASN A 68 -2.57 3.37 -9.33
N GLU A 69 -3.03 4.63 -9.37
CA GLU A 69 -3.97 5.22 -8.41
C GLU A 69 -5.26 4.40 -8.21
N GLN A 70 -5.80 3.79 -9.26
CA GLN A 70 -7.00 2.95 -9.16
C GLN A 70 -6.79 1.74 -8.25
N GLU A 71 -5.60 1.15 -8.21
CA GLU A 71 -5.30 0.01 -7.33
C GLU A 71 -5.25 0.44 -5.86
N TYR A 72 -4.64 1.60 -5.58
CA TYR A 72 -4.67 2.16 -4.23
C TYR A 72 -6.07 2.61 -3.81
N ARG A 73 -6.86 3.19 -4.72
CA ARG A 73 -8.24 3.56 -4.44
C ARG A 73 -9.07 2.34 -4.04
N LYS A 74 -8.90 1.19 -4.71
CA LYS A 74 -9.54 -0.09 -4.31
C LYS A 74 -9.11 -0.53 -2.91
N ILE A 75 -7.83 -0.39 -2.57
CA ILE A 75 -7.32 -0.68 -1.21
C ILE A 75 -7.98 0.22 -0.18
N LEU A 76 -7.94 1.54 -0.37
CA LEU A 76 -8.45 2.51 0.60
C LEU A 76 -9.96 2.39 0.80
N LEU A 77 -10.70 1.95 -0.22
CA LEU A 77 -12.14 1.67 -0.15
C LEU A 77 -12.48 0.22 0.26
N SER A 78 -11.48 -0.59 0.63
CA SER A 78 -11.71 -1.96 1.09
C SER A 78 -12.34 -1.99 2.49
N GLN A 79 -13.18 -3.00 2.76
CA GLN A 79 -13.86 -3.13 4.05
C GLN A 79 -12.91 -3.14 5.25
N GLU A 80 -11.72 -3.74 5.10
CA GLU A 80 -10.71 -3.78 6.17
C GLU A 80 -10.27 -2.38 6.61
N LEU A 81 -10.01 -1.47 5.67
CA LEU A 81 -9.58 -0.10 6.01
C LEU A 81 -10.76 0.78 6.42
N ARG A 82 -11.92 0.61 5.78
CA ARG A 82 -13.12 1.42 6.06
C ARG A 82 -13.68 1.20 7.45
N ASN A 83 -13.60 -0.03 7.95
CA ASN A 83 -14.14 -0.40 9.25
C ASN A 83 -13.09 -0.35 10.37
N GLU A 84 -11.85 0.04 10.06
CA GLU A 84 -10.81 0.13 11.08
C GLU A 84 -11.04 1.38 11.92
N ALA A 85 -11.29 1.20 13.22
CA ALA A 85 -11.66 2.26 14.15
C ALA A 85 -10.46 2.91 14.86
N PHE A 86 -9.26 2.35 14.70
CA PHE A 86 -8.04 2.84 15.34
C PHE A 86 -7.02 3.33 14.32
N PRO A 87 -6.62 4.63 14.34
CA PRO A 87 -5.69 5.19 13.36
C PRO A 87 -4.35 4.44 13.24
N PRO A 88 -3.70 3.99 14.34
CA PRO A 88 -2.49 3.18 14.22
C PRO A 88 -2.71 1.86 13.48
N GLN A 89 -3.83 1.19 13.75
CA GLN A 89 -4.16 -0.07 13.09
C GLN A 89 -4.52 0.13 11.62
N TYR A 90 -5.15 1.25 11.27
CA TYR A 90 -5.38 1.66 9.89
C TYR A 90 -4.05 1.80 9.15
N MET A 91 -3.08 2.50 9.76
CA MET A 91 -1.75 2.68 9.18
C MET A 91 -1.03 1.36 8.95
N LEU A 92 -1.04 0.46 9.94
CA LEU A 92 -0.41 -0.86 9.82
C LEU A 92 -1.06 -1.69 8.70
N THR A 93 -2.39 -1.66 8.63
CA THR A 93 -3.15 -2.35 7.58
C THR A 93 -2.85 -1.79 6.20
N LEU A 94 -2.78 -0.46 6.06
CA LEU A 94 -2.39 0.21 4.84
C LEU A 94 -0.95 -0.14 4.43
N ASN A 95 -0.01 -0.18 5.39
CA ASN A 95 1.38 -0.54 5.16
C ASN A 95 1.50 -1.98 4.63
N LYS A 96 0.80 -2.92 5.27
CA LYS A 96 0.73 -4.32 4.85
C LYS A 96 0.14 -4.47 3.45
N LYS A 97 -0.96 -3.78 3.15
CA LYS A 97 -1.59 -3.80 1.82
C LYS A 97 -0.70 -3.18 0.74
N THR A 98 0.00 -2.10 1.07
CA THR A 98 0.97 -1.45 0.18
C THR A 98 2.13 -2.39 -0.15
N ARG A 99 2.64 -3.10 0.87
CA ARG A 99 3.70 -4.10 0.73
C ARG A 99 3.26 -5.27 -0.15
N ALA A 100 2.05 -5.77 0.06
CA ALA A 100 1.50 -6.85 -0.75
C ALA A 100 1.24 -6.44 -2.21
N LEU A 101 0.77 -5.21 -2.45
CA LEU A 101 0.45 -4.71 -3.79
C LEU A 101 1.70 -4.37 -4.61
N SER A 102 2.67 -3.70 -3.99
CA SER A 102 3.75 -3.01 -4.70
C SER A 102 5.15 -3.54 -4.36
N GLY A 103 5.29 -4.35 -3.32
CA GLY A 103 6.58 -4.67 -2.71
C GLY A 103 7.15 -3.53 -1.87
N TYR A 104 6.51 -2.36 -1.80
CA TYR A 104 6.99 -1.21 -1.02
C TYR A 104 6.29 -1.07 0.34
N TYR A 105 6.98 -0.51 1.33
CA TYR A 105 6.43 -0.22 2.66
C TYR A 105 6.95 1.11 3.21
N PHE A 106 6.20 1.76 4.10
CA PHE A 106 6.55 3.08 4.67
C PHE A 106 6.81 3.05 6.19
N VAL A 107 6.40 2.01 6.92
CA VAL A 107 6.78 1.76 8.33
C VAL A 107 7.39 0.37 8.47
N ASP A 108 8.48 0.22 9.23
CA ASP A 108 9.01 -1.10 9.59
C ASP A 108 7.99 -1.78 10.52
N THR A 109 7.48 -2.92 10.10
CA THR A 109 6.62 -3.77 10.92
C THR A 109 7.36 -5.07 11.17
N ASP A 110 7.36 -5.52 12.42
CA ASP A 110 7.84 -6.85 12.81
C ASP A 110 6.85 -7.90 12.26
N ASP A 111 6.88 -8.14 10.94
CA ASP A 111 6.22 -9.29 10.31
C ASP A 111 7.17 -10.50 10.31
#